data_AF-A0A842Y889-F1
#
_entry.id   AF-A0A842Y889-F1
#
_cell.length_a   1.000
_cell.length_b   1.000
_cell.length_c   1.000
_cell.angle_alpha   90.00
_cell.angle_beta   90.00
_cell.angle_gamma   90.00
#
_symmetry.space_group_name_H-M   'P 1'
#
loop_
_entity.id
_entity.type
_entity.pdbx_description
1 polymer ?
#
loop_
_entity_poly.entity_id
_entity_poly.type
_entity_poly.pdbx_seq_one_letter_code
_entity_poly.pdbx_strand_id
1 'polypeptide(L)'
;MRTNRDSISFSETQQNNEYFFLPSAIYIEAVDYKYIKNVSLATQIYHYLETPVAWSLVNFSVGIENIMDDLIYERRDDINWKKQTFFTDSLTFSNRNCDNIQKLVSYVNPVNQQRRHWVWDNNQAAEVDRDWGRYIILASQKKNVIIYDERYHRLAVPSTVPLPRFLARAATLCTGLAPVPAPIGEDPIKGLPAGHQMDIYYDVTPPIAKIISKKLSQDLIPHSISPDKRGAIS
;
A
#
# COMPACT_ATOMS: atom_id res chain seq x y z
N MET A 1 -49.70 -2.45 -7.53
CA MET A 1 -48.30 -2.08 -7.82
C MET A 1 -47.41 -3.23 -7.41
N ARG A 2 -46.77 -3.94 -8.34
CA ARG A 2 -45.75 -4.95 -8.02
C ARG A 2 -44.48 -4.21 -7.62
N THR A 3 -44.13 -4.22 -6.34
CA THR A 3 -42.81 -3.79 -5.86
C THR A 3 -41.76 -4.71 -6.45
N ASN A 4 -40.88 -4.15 -7.29
CA ASN A 4 -39.83 -4.88 -7.97
C ASN A 4 -38.82 -5.40 -6.92
N ARG A 5 -38.77 -6.72 -6.71
CA ARG A 5 -37.90 -7.38 -5.73
C ARG A 5 -36.40 -7.20 -6.04
N ASP A 6 -36.07 -6.68 -7.23
CA ASP A 6 -34.69 -6.59 -7.74
C ASP A 6 -34.09 -5.16 -7.69
N SER A 7 -34.65 -4.26 -6.87
CA SER A 7 -34.18 -2.86 -6.82
C SER A 7 -32.99 -2.62 -5.89
N ILE A 8 -32.76 -3.53 -4.94
CA ILE A 8 -31.65 -3.47 -3.98
C ILE A 8 -31.18 -4.88 -3.63
N SER A 9 -29.87 -5.09 -3.59
CA SER A 9 -29.23 -6.30 -3.11
C SER A 9 -28.33 -5.99 -1.91
N PHE A 10 -28.11 -7.00 -1.08
CA PHE A 10 -27.21 -6.94 0.06
C PHE A 10 -26.39 -8.22 0.07
N SER A 11 -25.10 -8.08 0.36
CA SER A 11 -24.23 -9.21 0.66
C SER A 11 -23.25 -8.85 1.77
N GLU A 12 -22.82 -9.88 2.48
CA GLU A 12 -21.79 -9.77 3.51
C GLU A 12 -20.65 -10.68 3.10
N THR A 13 -19.43 -10.16 3.15
CA THR A 13 -18.20 -10.94 2.94
C THR A 13 -17.36 -10.86 4.18
N GLN A 14 -17.11 -12.02 4.79
CA GLN A 14 -16.18 -12.15 5.91
C GLN A 14 -14.76 -11.87 5.42
N GLN A 15 -13.95 -11.27 6.29
CA GLN A 15 -12.52 -11.09 6.03
C GLN A 15 -11.86 -12.46 5.94
N ASN A 16 -10.77 -12.58 5.18
CA ASN A 16 -10.03 -13.84 5.12
C ASN A 16 -9.56 -14.26 6.52
N ASN A 17 -9.65 -15.57 6.79
CA ASN A 17 -9.58 -16.21 8.12
C ASN A 17 -8.36 -15.86 8.99
N GLU A 18 -7.30 -15.27 8.44
CA GLU A 18 -6.12 -14.87 9.21
C GLU A 18 -6.39 -13.67 10.14
N TYR A 19 -7.48 -12.92 9.91
CA TYR A 19 -7.82 -11.71 10.65
C TYR A 19 -9.15 -11.82 11.42
N PHE A 20 -9.22 -12.72 12.40
CA PHE A 20 -10.43 -13.02 13.21
C PHE A 20 -11.11 -11.80 13.89
N PHE A 21 -10.44 -10.66 14.00
CA PHE A 21 -10.96 -9.45 14.66
C PHE A 21 -11.38 -8.34 13.69
N LEU A 22 -11.23 -8.55 12.38
CA LEU A 22 -11.65 -7.55 11.40
C LEU A 22 -13.14 -7.74 11.07
N PRO A 23 -13.92 -6.65 11.00
CA PRO A 23 -15.33 -6.74 10.66
C PRO A 23 -15.52 -7.17 9.20
N SER A 24 -16.62 -7.87 8.94
CA SER A 24 -17.07 -8.19 7.58
C SER A 24 -17.23 -6.92 6.73
N ALA A 25 -16.99 -7.06 5.43
CA ALA A 25 -17.43 -6.08 4.46
C ALA A 25 -18.92 -6.28 4.16
N ILE A 26 -19.68 -5.21 4.22
CA ILE A 26 -21.10 -5.16 3.87
C ILE A 26 -21.24 -4.44 2.53
N TYR A 27 -21.83 -5.09 1.55
CA TYR A 27 -22.11 -4.54 0.23
C TYR A 27 -23.61 -4.32 0.08
N ILE A 28 -23.94 -3.14 -0.43
CA ILE A 28 -25.31 -2.75 -0.74
C ILE A 28 -25.29 -2.20 -2.14
N GLU A 29 -25.95 -2.90 -3.06
CA GLU A 29 -26.05 -2.47 -4.45
C GLU A 29 -27.50 -2.12 -4.75
N ALA A 30 -27.69 -1.08 -5.54
CA ALA A 30 -29.02 -0.69 -5.96
C ALA A 30 -28.98 -0.14 -7.38
N VAL A 31 -30.09 -0.32 -8.09
CA VAL A 31 -30.25 0.20 -9.45
C VAL A 31 -30.43 1.72 -9.49
N ASP A 32 -30.75 2.34 -8.35
CA ASP A 32 -30.99 3.78 -8.21
C ASP A 32 -30.41 4.28 -6.88
N TYR A 33 -29.72 5.42 -6.98
CA TYR A 33 -29.18 6.20 -5.87
C TYR A 33 -30.19 6.43 -4.72
N LYS A 34 -31.48 6.62 -5.05
CA LYS A 34 -32.54 6.84 -4.07
C LYS A 34 -32.63 5.69 -3.05
N TYR A 35 -32.39 4.45 -3.47
CA TYR A 35 -32.42 3.30 -2.57
C TYR A 35 -31.24 3.30 -1.59
N ILE A 36 -30.02 3.62 -2.07
CA ILE A 36 -28.85 3.73 -1.19
C ILE A 36 -29.06 4.86 -0.18
N LYS A 37 -29.62 5.99 -0.60
CA LYS A 37 -29.98 7.10 0.31
C LYS A 37 -30.98 6.65 1.37
N ASN A 38 -32.02 5.93 0.99
CA ASN A 38 -33.01 5.42 1.95
C ASN A 38 -32.38 4.47 2.99
N VAL A 39 -31.48 3.58 2.54
CA VAL A 39 -30.74 2.71 3.46
C VAL A 39 -29.93 3.52 4.44
N SER A 40 -29.13 4.49 3.96
CA SER A 40 -28.28 5.31 4.83
C SER A 40 -29.07 6.10 5.88
N LEU A 41 -30.27 6.59 5.53
CA LEU A 41 -31.17 7.27 6.47
C LEU A 41 -31.73 6.28 7.51
N ALA A 42 -32.13 5.08 7.08
CA ALA A 42 -32.66 4.06 7.97
C ALA A 42 -31.59 3.50 8.93
N THR A 43 -30.34 3.40 8.49
CA THR A 43 -29.22 2.91 9.29
C THR A 43 -28.50 4.01 10.06
N GLN A 44 -28.89 5.28 9.87
CA GLN A 44 -28.21 6.46 10.43
C GLN A 44 -26.73 6.53 10.07
N ILE A 45 -26.34 5.94 8.94
CA ILE A 45 -24.97 6.00 8.43
C ILE A 45 -24.82 7.30 7.64
N TYR A 46 -23.91 8.16 8.10
CA TYR A 46 -23.53 9.35 7.34
C TYR A 46 -22.93 8.94 6.01
N HIS A 47 -23.38 9.58 4.92
CA HIS A 47 -22.98 9.23 3.58
C HIS A 47 -22.61 10.46 2.78
N TYR A 48 -21.63 10.29 1.89
CA TYR A 48 -21.35 11.19 0.80
C TYR A 48 -21.21 10.34 -0.46
N LEU A 49 -22.28 10.31 -1.26
CA LEU A 49 -22.43 9.35 -2.36
C LEU A 49 -22.00 9.91 -3.72
N GLU A 50 -21.53 11.16 -3.78
CA GLU A 50 -21.09 11.79 -5.03
C GLU A 50 -19.68 11.34 -5.44
N THR A 51 -18.82 11.01 -4.47
CA THR A 51 -17.44 10.59 -4.75
C THR A 51 -17.08 9.40 -3.86
N PRO A 52 -16.56 8.30 -4.43
CA PRO A 52 -16.04 7.18 -3.65
C PRO A 52 -14.95 7.64 -2.68
N VAL A 53 -14.97 7.11 -1.46
CA VAL A 53 -13.96 7.45 -0.43
C VAL A 53 -12.56 7.03 -0.86
N ALA A 54 -12.42 5.88 -1.53
CA ALA A 54 -11.16 5.43 -2.12
C ALA A 54 -10.56 6.48 -3.08
N TRP A 55 -11.41 7.06 -3.94
CA TRP A 55 -11.02 8.14 -4.86
C TRP A 55 -10.60 9.42 -4.12
N SER A 56 -11.37 9.79 -3.09
CA SER A 56 -11.07 11.00 -2.30
C SER A 56 -9.73 10.85 -1.57
N LEU A 57 -9.47 9.70 -0.93
CA LEU A 57 -8.25 9.45 -0.17
C LEU A 57 -7.01 9.33 -1.06
N VAL A 58 -7.12 8.65 -2.20
CA VAL A 58 -5.96 8.52 -3.10
C VAL A 58 -5.55 9.89 -3.63
N ASN A 59 -6.49 10.78 -3.91
CA ASN A 59 -6.21 12.14 -4.37
C ASN A 59 -5.72 13.05 -3.23
N PHE A 60 -6.25 12.90 -2.02
CA PHE A 60 -5.82 13.64 -0.84
C PHE A 60 -4.39 13.30 -0.39
N SER A 61 -3.96 12.04 -0.53
CA SER A 61 -2.61 11.63 -0.13
C SER A 61 -1.54 12.47 -0.82
N VAL A 62 -0.44 12.78 -0.15
CA VAL A 62 0.74 13.38 -0.80
C VAL A 62 1.44 12.38 -1.74
N GLY A 63 2.31 12.86 -2.62
CA GLY A 63 3.24 12.05 -3.40
C GLY A 63 4.67 12.18 -2.89
N ILE A 64 5.57 11.26 -3.31
CA ILE A 64 6.97 11.27 -2.87
C ILE A 64 7.70 12.54 -3.27
N GLU A 65 7.34 13.16 -4.40
CA GLU A 65 7.92 14.43 -4.85
C GLU A 65 7.69 15.52 -3.80
N ASN A 66 6.46 15.67 -3.32
CA ASN A 66 6.14 16.63 -2.26
C ASN A 66 6.85 16.28 -0.94
N ILE A 67 6.93 15.00 -0.58
CA ILE A 67 7.67 14.58 0.61
C ILE A 67 9.15 14.97 0.48
N MET A 68 9.76 14.73 -0.68
CA MET A 68 11.16 15.04 -0.93
C MET A 68 11.43 16.54 -0.89
N ASP A 69 10.52 17.36 -1.40
CA ASP A 69 10.60 18.83 -1.33
C ASP A 69 10.54 19.34 0.12
N ASP A 70 9.80 18.65 0.99
CA ASP A 70 9.65 18.98 2.41
C ASP A 70 10.81 18.44 3.29
N LEU A 71 11.70 17.59 2.74
CA LEU A 71 12.83 17.03 3.50
C LEU A 71 13.89 18.10 3.78
N ILE A 72 14.14 18.33 5.07
CA ILE A 72 15.22 19.23 5.52
C ILE A 72 16.49 18.39 5.72
N TYR A 73 17.39 18.49 4.73
CA TYR A 73 18.71 17.86 4.81
C TYR A 73 19.66 18.69 5.65
N GLU A 74 20.18 18.08 6.71
CA GLU A 74 21.19 18.68 7.57
C GLU A 74 22.49 17.91 7.44
N ARG A 75 23.61 18.63 7.45
CA ARG A 75 24.92 17.98 7.60
C ARG A 75 24.94 17.27 8.94
N ARG A 76 25.10 15.95 8.92
CA ARG A 76 25.12 15.12 10.13
C ARG A 76 26.24 14.11 10.03
N ASP A 77 26.89 13.88 11.16
CA ASP A 77 27.76 12.73 11.32
C ASP A 77 26.92 11.50 11.69
N ASP A 78 27.39 10.33 11.28
CA ASP A 78 26.71 9.08 11.58
C ASP A 78 26.76 8.82 13.09
N ILE A 79 25.60 8.68 13.71
CA ILE A 79 25.47 8.49 15.15
C ILE A 79 25.74 7.04 15.53
N ASN A 80 26.35 6.82 16.71
CA ASN A 80 26.68 5.48 17.22
C ASN A 80 25.48 4.75 17.85
N TRP A 81 24.29 4.89 17.27
CA TRP A 81 23.09 4.15 17.70
C TRP A 81 23.00 2.82 16.94
N LYS A 82 22.32 1.84 17.53
CA LYS A 82 22.00 0.59 16.82
C LYS A 82 21.19 0.94 15.57
N LYS A 83 21.66 0.48 14.40
CA LYS A 83 21.07 0.85 13.12
C LYS A 83 20.94 -0.31 12.14
N GLN A 84 20.01 -0.13 11.21
CA GLN A 84 19.73 -1.05 10.10
C GLN A 84 19.55 -0.25 8.82
N THR A 85 20.11 -0.72 7.71
CA THR A 85 19.93 -0.07 6.40
C THR A 85 18.90 -0.83 5.58
N PHE A 86 18.04 -0.11 4.87
CA PHE A 86 17.10 -0.69 3.92
C PHE A 86 17.82 -1.09 2.64
N PHE A 87 17.65 -2.34 2.21
CA PHE A 87 18.20 -2.87 0.97
C PHE A 87 17.07 -3.06 -0.03
N THR A 88 17.22 -2.44 -1.20
CA THR A 88 16.24 -2.52 -2.30
C THR A 88 16.21 -3.91 -2.94
N ASP A 89 17.32 -4.67 -2.88
CA ASP A 89 17.38 -6.05 -3.40
C ASP A 89 16.54 -7.04 -2.61
N SER A 90 16.65 -7.00 -1.28
CA SER A 90 15.88 -7.88 -0.39
C SER A 90 14.61 -7.22 0.15
N LEU A 91 14.35 -5.96 -0.22
CA LEU A 91 13.24 -5.13 0.25
C LEU A 91 13.08 -5.09 1.78
N THR A 92 14.19 -5.18 2.51
CA THR A 92 14.21 -5.38 3.96
C THR A 92 15.30 -4.56 4.63
N PHE A 93 15.11 -4.27 5.92
CA PHE A 93 16.14 -3.66 6.76
C PHE A 93 17.11 -4.73 7.28
N SER A 94 18.42 -4.49 7.17
CA SER A 94 19.43 -5.40 7.72
C SER A 94 20.62 -4.64 8.32
N ASN A 95 21.41 -5.31 9.16
CA ASN A 95 22.61 -4.73 9.78
C ASN A 95 23.81 -4.67 8.82
N ARG A 96 23.64 -5.10 7.57
CA ARG A 96 24.73 -5.09 6.59
C ARG A 96 25.09 -3.65 6.25
N ASN A 97 26.37 -3.42 5.97
CA ASN A 97 26.84 -2.15 5.43
C ASN A 97 26.30 -1.97 4.01
N CYS A 98 25.97 -0.72 3.69
CA CYS A 98 25.53 -0.31 2.37
C CYS A 98 26.37 0.91 1.99
N ASP A 99 27.11 0.76 0.90
CA ASP A 99 28.03 1.78 0.39
C ASP A 99 27.32 2.77 -0.54
N ASN A 100 26.01 2.64 -0.73
CA ASN A 100 25.23 3.59 -1.52
C ASN A 100 25.27 4.97 -0.87
N ILE A 101 25.52 5.98 -1.70
CA ILE A 101 25.51 7.39 -1.31
C ILE A 101 24.16 7.76 -0.71
N GLN A 102 23.08 7.36 -1.39
CA GLN A 102 21.72 7.54 -0.91
C GLN A 102 21.18 6.25 -0.29
N LYS A 103 20.77 6.31 0.97
CA LYS A 103 20.30 5.14 1.73
C LYS A 103 19.32 5.52 2.83
N LEU A 104 18.39 4.62 3.13
CA LEU A 104 17.48 4.76 4.26
C LEU A 104 18.00 3.95 5.44
N VAL A 105 18.21 4.61 6.57
CA VAL A 105 18.74 3.98 7.79
C VAL A 105 17.74 4.14 8.92
N SER A 106 17.39 3.03 9.56
CA SER A 106 16.61 2.98 10.79
C SER A 106 17.55 2.98 11.98
N TYR A 107 17.43 3.96 12.87
CA TYR A 107 18.18 4.06 14.13
C TYR A 107 17.25 3.77 15.31
N VAL A 108 17.75 3.05 16.32
CA VAL A 108 17.04 2.83 17.58
C VAL A 108 17.61 3.78 18.63
N ASN A 109 16.77 4.65 19.17
CA ASN A 109 17.16 5.53 20.27
C ASN A 109 17.49 4.70 21.52
N PRO A 110 18.71 4.82 22.09
CA PRO A 110 19.15 3.98 23.20
C PRO A 110 18.38 4.24 24.51
N VAL A 111 17.75 5.41 24.65
CA VAL A 111 17.03 5.81 25.86
C VAL A 111 15.59 5.30 25.84
N ASN A 112 14.83 5.61 24.79
CA ASN A 112 13.39 5.33 24.74
C ASN A 112 13.01 4.20 23.77
N GLN A 113 14.00 3.57 23.12
CA GLN A 113 13.82 2.47 22.16
C GLN A 113 12.96 2.80 20.93
N GLN A 114 12.63 4.08 20.70
CA GLN A 114 11.91 4.52 19.51
C GLN A 114 12.79 4.43 18.28
N ARG A 115 12.19 4.01 17.16
CA ARG A 115 12.86 3.96 15.86
C ARG A 115 12.71 5.29 15.12
N ARG A 116 13.83 5.82 14.63
CA ARG A 116 13.86 6.95 13.70
C ARG A 116 14.39 6.48 12.36
N HIS A 117 13.90 7.06 11.27
CA HIS A 117 14.30 6.68 9.92
C HIS A 117 14.83 7.91 9.22
N TRP A 118 16.07 7.83 8.74
CA TRP A 118 16.73 8.94 8.07
C TRP A 118 17.10 8.52 6.65
N VAL A 119 16.79 9.38 5.69
CA VAL A 119 17.36 9.28 4.34
C VAL A 119 18.68 10.03 4.38
N TRP A 120 19.75 9.29 4.14
CA TRP A 120 21.08 9.82 3.96
C TRP A 120 21.32 10.11 2.49
N ASP A 121 21.99 11.22 2.22
CA ASP A 121 22.63 11.54 0.95
C ASP A 121 24.04 12.06 1.27
N ASN A 122 25.04 11.19 1.08
CA ASN A 122 26.42 11.46 1.46
C ASN A 122 26.57 11.82 2.96
N ASN A 123 26.95 13.07 3.28
CA ASN A 123 27.14 13.59 4.65
C ASN A 123 25.93 14.39 5.16
N GLN A 124 24.82 14.34 4.44
CA GLN A 124 23.57 14.98 4.83
C GLN A 124 22.52 13.92 5.13
N ALA A 125 21.64 14.22 6.08
CA ALA A 125 20.52 13.36 6.43
C ALA A 125 19.26 14.19 6.71
N ALA A 126 18.12 13.64 6.32
CA ALA A 126 16.80 14.15 6.66
C ALA A 126 15.98 13.07 7.35
N GLU A 127 15.23 13.45 8.40
CA GLU A 127 14.30 12.53 9.06
C GLU A 127 13.03 12.36 8.22
N VAL A 128 12.58 11.11 8.06
CA VAL A 128 11.44 10.77 7.21
C VAL A 128 10.58 9.69 7.87
N ASP A 129 9.31 9.64 7.48
CA ASP A 129 8.48 8.46 7.73
C ASP A 129 9.07 7.22 7.05
N ARG A 130 8.98 6.07 7.71
CA ARG A 130 9.59 4.82 7.26
C ARG A 130 9.07 4.38 5.89
N ASP A 131 7.76 4.45 5.69
CA ASP A 131 7.14 3.85 4.51
C ASP A 131 7.40 4.76 3.30
N TRP A 132 7.32 6.08 3.48
CA TRP A 132 7.77 7.05 2.48
C TRP A 132 9.26 6.92 2.14
N GLY A 133 10.12 6.79 3.17
CA GLY A 133 11.56 6.62 2.98
C GLY A 133 11.93 5.42 2.11
N ARG A 134 11.19 4.31 2.21
CA ARG A 134 11.42 3.13 1.36
C ARG A 134 11.17 3.43 -0.11
N TYR A 135 10.06 4.09 -0.43
CA TYR A 135 9.74 4.47 -1.81
C TYR A 135 10.68 5.53 -2.37
N ILE A 136 11.21 6.45 -1.54
CA ILE A 136 12.25 7.39 -1.96
C ILE A 136 13.50 6.65 -2.44
N ILE A 137 13.99 5.68 -1.66
CA ILE A 137 15.20 4.90 -2.04
C ILE A 137 14.92 3.98 -3.24
N LEU A 138 13.71 3.42 -3.36
CA LEU A 138 13.32 2.65 -4.54
C LEU A 138 13.29 3.52 -5.80
N ALA A 139 12.71 4.72 -5.71
CA ALA A 139 12.63 5.66 -6.82
C ALA A 139 14.02 6.11 -7.29
N SER A 140 14.93 6.44 -6.36
CA SER A 140 16.29 6.88 -6.72
C SER A 140 17.12 5.79 -7.40
N GLN A 141 16.84 4.52 -7.09
CA GLN A 141 17.46 3.37 -7.72
C GLN A 141 16.65 2.84 -8.92
N LYS A 142 15.56 3.52 -9.30
CA LYS A 142 14.65 3.12 -10.39
C LYS A 142 14.14 1.68 -10.24
N LYS A 143 13.93 1.24 -9.00
CA LYS A 143 13.42 -0.09 -8.70
C LYS A 143 11.92 -0.05 -8.50
N ASN A 144 11.22 -0.74 -9.39
CA ASN A 144 9.76 -0.91 -9.34
C ASN A 144 9.40 -2.17 -8.57
N VAL A 145 8.43 -2.08 -7.67
CA VAL A 145 8.03 -3.21 -6.81
C VAL A 145 6.53 -3.48 -6.77
N ILE A 146 5.73 -2.63 -7.41
CA ILE A 146 4.27 -2.74 -7.41
C ILE A 146 3.84 -3.58 -8.60
N ILE A 147 3.17 -4.70 -8.34
CA ILE A 147 2.58 -5.55 -9.36
C ILE A 147 1.13 -5.14 -9.56
N TYR A 148 0.69 -5.10 -10.82
CA TYR A 148 -0.70 -4.84 -11.15
C TYR A 148 -1.24 -5.81 -12.18
N ASP A 149 -2.38 -6.40 -11.86
CA ASP A 149 -3.18 -7.22 -12.75
C ASP A 149 -4.35 -6.39 -13.26
N GLU A 150 -4.24 -5.91 -14.51
CA GLU A 150 -5.27 -5.10 -15.13
C GLU A 150 -6.55 -5.89 -15.44
N ARG A 151 -6.46 -7.21 -15.63
CA ARG A 151 -7.61 -8.05 -15.97
C ARG A 151 -8.51 -8.27 -14.76
N TYR A 152 -7.93 -8.49 -13.60
CA TYR A 152 -8.67 -8.76 -12.36
C TYR A 152 -8.64 -7.60 -11.36
N HIS A 153 -8.08 -6.44 -11.75
CA HIS A 153 -7.96 -5.24 -10.92
C HIS A 153 -7.31 -5.51 -9.55
N ARG A 154 -6.20 -6.25 -9.57
CA ARG A 154 -5.45 -6.59 -8.34
C ARG A 154 -4.17 -5.78 -8.29
N LEU A 155 -3.90 -5.19 -7.14
CA LEU A 155 -2.66 -4.46 -6.86
C LEU A 155 -1.91 -5.23 -5.77
N ALA A 156 -0.71 -5.70 -6.07
CA ALA A 156 0.14 -6.36 -5.08
C ALA A 156 1.38 -5.51 -4.76
N VAL A 157 1.65 -5.36 -3.47
CA VAL A 157 2.84 -4.64 -2.96
C VAL A 157 3.61 -5.54 -2.00
N PRO A 158 4.94 -5.45 -1.91
CA PRO A 158 5.70 -6.25 -0.94
C PRO A 158 5.25 -5.93 0.49
N SER A 159 4.95 -6.94 1.31
CA SER A 159 4.54 -6.71 2.71
C SER A 159 5.65 -6.02 3.54
N THR A 160 6.90 -6.10 3.08
CA THR A 160 8.05 -5.41 3.68
C THR A 160 8.21 -3.95 3.23
N VAL A 161 7.49 -3.55 2.18
CA VAL A 161 7.39 -2.18 1.62
C VAL A 161 5.91 -1.85 1.44
N PRO A 162 5.15 -1.70 2.55
CA PRO A 162 3.72 -1.43 2.48
C PRO A 162 3.47 -0.03 1.91
N LEU A 163 2.30 0.15 1.28
CA LEU A 163 1.84 1.46 0.84
C LEU A 163 1.77 2.44 2.03
N PRO A 164 2.14 3.73 1.85
CA PRO A 164 1.89 4.75 2.84
C PRO A 164 0.42 4.83 3.24
N ARG A 165 0.16 5.15 4.51
CA ARG A 165 -1.13 4.98 5.20
C ARG A 165 -2.37 5.38 4.38
N PHE A 166 -2.38 6.55 3.74
CA PHE A 166 -3.56 7.00 2.99
C PHE A 166 -3.74 6.27 1.65
N LEU A 167 -2.64 5.90 0.98
CA LEU A 167 -2.69 5.09 -0.24
C LEU A 167 -3.13 3.66 0.07
N ALA A 168 -2.63 3.06 1.16
CA ALA A 168 -3.07 1.76 1.64
C ALA A 168 -4.58 1.75 1.93
N ARG A 169 -5.07 2.76 2.66
CA ARG A 169 -6.50 2.92 2.96
C ARG A 169 -7.34 3.09 1.70
N ALA A 170 -6.88 3.88 0.73
CA ALA A 170 -7.59 4.05 -0.53
C ALA A 170 -7.72 2.71 -1.29
N ALA A 171 -6.64 1.93 -1.36
CA ALA A 171 -6.67 0.61 -1.98
C ALA A 171 -7.60 -0.36 -1.23
N THR A 172 -7.53 -0.43 0.11
CA THR A 172 -8.44 -1.23 0.95
C THR A 172 -9.90 -0.85 0.73
N LEU A 173 -10.22 0.45 0.63
CA LEU A 173 -11.59 0.94 0.48
C LEU A 173 -12.18 0.73 -0.92
N CYS A 174 -11.43 0.14 -1.86
CA CYS A 174 -12.01 -0.32 -3.12
C CYS A 174 -13.00 -1.48 -2.89
N THR A 175 -12.72 -2.35 -1.91
CA THR A 175 -13.62 -3.46 -1.52
C THR A 175 -14.09 -3.38 -0.07
N GLY A 176 -13.37 -2.67 0.79
CA GLY A 176 -13.56 -2.75 2.25
C GLY A 176 -12.94 -4.00 2.89
N LEU A 177 -12.22 -4.82 2.11
CA LEU A 177 -11.51 -6.01 2.61
C LEU A 177 -10.04 -5.67 2.86
N ALA A 178 -9.48 -6.27 3.92
CA ALA A 178 -8.04 -6.22 4.17
C ALA A 178 -7.27 -6.87 3.00
N PRO A 179 -6.03 -6.40 2.73
CA PRO A 179 -5.21 -7.05 1.72
C PRO A 179 -4.93 -8.50 2.13
N VAL A 180 -4.82 -9.37 1.12
CA VAL A 180 -4.56 -10.80 1.32
C VAL A 180 -3.07 -11.06 1.13
N PRO A 181 -2.39 -11.64 2.13
CA PRO A 181 -0.99 -12.00 1.98
C PRO A 181 -0.84 -13.18 1.02
N ALA A 182 0.13 -13.10 0.12
CA ALA A 182 0.52 -14.19 -0.75
C ALA A 182 2.01 -14.09 -1.10
N PRO A 183 2.77 -15.21 -1.08
CA PRO A 183 4.14 -15.21 -1.57
C PRO A 183 4.17 -15.10 -3.10
N ILE A 184 5.25 -14.52 -3.63
CA ILE A 184 5.65 -14.77 -5.01
C ILE A 184 5.99 -16.26 -5.17
N GLY A 185 5.62 -16.86 -6.30
CA GLY A 185 5.94 -18.24 -6.63
C GLY A 185 7.43 -18.56 -6.71
N GLU A 186 7.74 -19.73 -7.25
CA GLU A 186 9.13 -20.22 -7.37
C GLU A 186 9.97 -19.35 -8.33
N ASP A 187 9.31 -18.72 -9.31
CA ASP A 187 9.96 -17.83 -10.27
C ASP A 187 9.90 -16.36 -9.82
N PRO A 188 11.02 -15.62 -9.83
CA PRO A 188 11.04 -14.21 -9.48
C PRO A 188 10.32 -13.35 -10.53
N ILE A 189 9.59 -12.33 -10.06
CA ILE A 189 8.85 -11.40 -10.94
C ILE A 189 9.64 -10.10 -11.07
N LYS A 190 10.27 -9.88 -12.23
CA LYS A 190 11.00 -8.64 -12.58
C LYS A 190 11.88 -8.06 -11.46
N GLY A 191 12.68 -8.90 -10.80
CA GLY A 191 13.60 -8.48 -9.74
C GLY A 191 13.01 -8.46 -8.32
N LEU A 192 11.75 -8.88 -8.17
CA LEU A 192 11.18 -9.30 -6.89
C LEU A 192 11.57 -10.76 -6.61
N PRO A 193 12.12 -11.08 -5.43
CA PRO A 193 12.62 -12.42 -5.15
C PRO A 193 11.49 -13.45 -5.00
N ALA A 194 11.76 -14.68 -5.42
CA ALA A 194 10.87 -15.82 -5.20
C ALA A 194 10.57 -16.01 -3.71
N GLY A 195 9.33 -16.40 -3.38
CA GLY A 195 8.87 -16.58 -2.00
C GLY A 195 8.65 -15.28 -1.20
N HIS A 196 8.93 -14.11 -1.77
CA HIS A 196 8.72 -12.84 -1.06
C HIS A 196 7.24 -12.58 -0.81
N GLN A 197 6.88 -12.16 0.40
CA GLN A 197 5.49 -11.91 0.78
C GLN A 197 4.97 -10.61 0.16
N MET A 198 3.78 -10.68 -0.41
CA MET A 198 3.06 -9.58 -1.03
C MET A 198 1.69 -9.42 -0.38
N ASP A 199 1.26 -8.17 -0.21
CA ASP A 199 -0.09 -7.80 0.20
C ASP A 199 -0.91 -7.49 -1.06
N ILE A 200 -1.95 -8.30 -1.33
CA ILE A 200 -2.82 -8.16 -2.50
C ILE A 200 -4.08 -7.37 -2.13
N TYR A 201 -4.26 -6.22 -2.77
CA TYR A 201 -5.49 -5.44 -2.73
C TYR A 201 -6.38 -5.80 -3.92
N TYR A 202 -7.67 -6.01 -3.66
CA TYR A 202 -8.68 -6.39 -4.65
C TYR A 202 -9.46 -5.18 -5.16
N ASP A 203 -10.00 -5.32 -6.38
CA ASP A 203 -10.81 -4.33 -7.10
C ASP A 203 -10.22 -2.91 -7.14
N VAL A 204 -8.89 -2.81 -7.09
CA VAL A 204 -8.18 -1.54 -7.27
C VAL A 204 -8.21 -1.20 -8.75
N THR A 205 -9.15 -0.34 -9.12
CA THR A 205 -9.36 0.04 -10.53
C THR A 205 -8.10 0.65 -11.17
N PRO A 206 -7.93 0.56 -12.51
CA PRO A 206 -6.76 1.12 -13.19
C PRO A 206 -6.49 2.60 -12.89
N PRO A 207 -7.50 3.48 -12.80
CA PRO A 207 -7.28 4.88 -12.39
C PRO A 207 -6.67 5.02 -11.00
N ILE A 208 -7.15 4.26 -10.00
CA ILE A 208 -6.62 4.32 -8.63
C ILE A 208 -5.19 3.77 -8.60
N ALA A 209 -4.95 2.63 -9.24
CA ALA A 209 -3.62 2.03 -9.33
C ALA A 209 -2.59 2.99 -9.95
N LYS A 210 -2.96 3.68 -11.04
CA LYS A 210 -2.11 4.68 -11.70
C LYS A 210 -1.81 5.90 -10.81
N ILE A 211 -2.77 6.38 -10.03
CA ILE A 211 -2.53 7.48 -9.10
C ILE A 211 -1.58 7.04 -7.99
N ILE A 212 -1.80 5.84 -7.41
CA ILE A 212 -0.89 5.27 -6.40
C ILE A 212 0.53 5.16 -6.96
N SER A 213 0.69 4.54 -8.13
CA SER A 213 2.00 4.31 -8.73
C SER A 213 2.72 5.63 -9.02
N LYS A 214 2.00 6.61 -9.59
CA LYS A 214 2.53 7.97 -9.84
C LYS A 214 2.98 8.64 -8.53
N LYS A 215 2.17 8.59 -7.48
CA LYS A 215 2.50 9.21 -6.19
C LYS A 215 3.72 8.57 -5.52
N LEU A 216 4.06 7.34 -5.89
CA LEU A 216 5.20 6.61 -5.34
C LEU A 216 6.41 6.60 -6.28
N SER A 217 6.32 7.27 -7.44
CA SER A 217 7.28 7.16 -8.55
C SER A 217 7.64 5.71 -8.85
N GLN A 218 6.60 4.90 -9.04
CA GLN A 218 6.68 3.50 -9.41
C GLN A 218 5.98 3.28 -10.74
N ASP A 219 6.60 2.49 -11.61
CA ASP A 219 5.90 1.86 -12.72
C ASP A 219 5.21 0.60 -12.21
N LEU A 220 4.00 0.37 -12.69
CA LEU A 220 3.27 -0.86 -12.43
C LEU A 220 3.92 -2.00 -13.23
N ILE A 221 4.29 -3.08 -12.55
CA ILE A 221 4.74 -4.32 -13.18
C ILE A 221 3.49 -5.09 -13.64
N PRO A 222 3.21 -5.19 -14.95
CA PRO A 222 2.08 -5.98 -15.42
C PRO A 222 2.37 -7.46 -15.18
N HIS A 223 1.52 -8.11 -14.38
CA HIS A 223 1.59 -9.55 -14.12
C HIS A 223 0.21 -10.06 -13.69
N SER A 224 -0.08 -11.33 -13.98
CA SER A 224 -1.31 -11.96 -13.52
C SER A 224 -1.19 -12.26 -12.03
N ILE A 225 -2.10 -11.73 -11.21
CA ILE A 225 -2.16 -12.04 -9.78
C ILE A 225 -3.28 -13.05 -9.61
N SER A 226 -3.00 -14.31 -9.93
CA SER A 226 -3.90 -15.42 -9.62
C SER A 226 -3.19 -16.34 -8.63
N PRO A 227 -3.71 -16.52 -7.41
CA PRO A 227 -3.13 -17.48 -6.49
C PRO A 227 -3.18 -18.87 -7.14
N ASP A 228 -2.04 -19.53 -7.25
CA ASP A 228 -1.95 -20.91 -7.70
C ASP A 228 -2.60 -21.87 -6.69
N LYS A 229 -2.51 -23.19 -6.93
CA LYS A 229 -3.07 -24.20 -6.02
C LYS A 229 -2.47 -24.15 -4.60
N ARG A 230 -1.36 -23.44 -4.41
CA ARG A 230 -0.64 -23.25 -3.14
C ARG A 230 -0.86 -21.84 -2.56
N GLY A 231 -1.64 -20.99 -3.23
CA GLY A 231 -1.90 -19.60 -2.81
C GLY A 231 -0.81 -18.60 -3.21
N ALA A 232 0.17 -19.00 -4.04
CA ALA A 232 1.26 -18.14 -4.47
C ALA A 232 0.92 -17.36 -5.75
N ILE A 233 1.48 -16.17 -5.91
CA ILE A 233 1.37 -15.38 -7.14
C ILE A 233 2.27 -16.03 -8.21
N SER A 234 1.64 -16.64 -9.22
CA SER A 234 2.29 -17.24 -10.39
C SER A 234 2.23 -16.35 -11.61
#